data_AF-A0A2S4M2S3-F1
#
_entry.id   AF-A0A2S4M2S3-F1
#
_cell.length_a   1.000
_cell.length_b   1.000
_cell.length_c   1.000
_cell.angle_alpha   90.00
_cell.angle_beta   90.00
_cell.angle_gamma   90.00
#
_symmetry.space_group_name_H-M   'P 1'
#
loop_
_entity.id
_entity.type
_entity.pdbx_description
1 polymer ?
#
loop_
_entity_poly.entity_id
_entity_poly.type
_entity_poly.pdbx_seq_one_letter_code
_entity_poly.pdbx_strand_id
1 'polypeptide(L)'
;MSVLRHAVAAMLLLLGSNAALAQRVTAYQSGLRIAQGRGYAKAECYAQVFARHAVVVEKADGRRNWHAASTPAYNAEQRSRCGIDRLADRAARRQTQEAGAYLVPKSRGAYSAGLRVAAQRGHSGEKAACFARTYATFASTRPSENGRVARAISGRHESAYAAELFSQCGISR
;
A
#
# COMPACT_ATOMS: atom_id res chain seq x y z
N MET A 1 -15.01 61.89 -29.55
CA MET A 1 -14.51 61.74 -28.16
C MET A 1 -15.55 60.99 -27.36
N SER A 2 -15.20 59.80 -26.84
CA SER A 2 -15.85 59.03 -25.76
C SER A 2 -17.33 58.64 -25.95
N VAL A 3 -17.81 57.43 -25.66
CA VAL A 3 -17.62 56.67 -24.42
C VAL A 3 -17.85 55.17 -24.68
N LEU A 4 -16.98 54.32 -24.12
CA LEU A 4 -17.15 52.88 -23.92
C LEU A 4 -18.43 52.55 -23.13
N ARG A 5 -19.06 51.40 -23.44
CA ARG A 5 -19.88 50.51 -22.58
C ARG A 5 -20.54 49.51 -23.56
N HIS A 6 -20.22 48.24 -23.64
CA HIS A 6 -20.29 47.22 -22.60
C HIS A 6 -19.35 46.06 -22.96
N ALA A 7 -18.59 45.63 -21.96
CA ALA A 7 -17.73 44.48 -22.01
C ALA A 7 -18.44 43.25 -21.41
N VAL A 8 -17.96 42.07 -21.80
CA VAL A 8 -18.02 40.79 -21.05
C VAL A 8 -19.36 40.05 -20.99
N ALA A 9 -19.63 39.25 -22.01
CA ALA A 9 -20.31 37.95 -21.94
C ALA A 9 -20.17 37.32 -23.35
N ALA A 10 -19.63 36.14 -23.61
CA ALA A 10 -19.45 34.95 -22.82
C ALA A 10 -18.18 34.23 -23.31
N MET A 11 -17.14 34.19 -22.47
CA MET A 11 -15.95 33.35 -22.68
C MET A 11 -15.82 32.44 -21.47
N LEU A 12 -16.84 31.61 -21.22
CA LEU A 12 -16.95 30.74 -20.03
C LEU A 12 -17.63 29.39 -20.34
N LEU A 13 -17.28 28.77 -21.46
CA LEU A 13 -17.70 27.38 -21.78
C LEU A 13 -16.55 26.45 -22.17
N LEU A 14 -15.33 26.74 -21.71
CA LEU A 14 -14.15 25.87 -21.93
C LEU A 14 -13.58 25.22 -20.66
N LEU A 15 -14.28 25.31 -19.52
CA LEU A 15 -13.88 24.61 -18.30
C LEU A 15 -14.95 23.61 -17.86
N GLY A 16 -14.89 22.41 -18.41
CA GLY A 16 -15.72 21.34 -17.87
C GLY A 16 -15.77 20.07 -18.68
N SER A 17 -14.64 19.42 -18.96
CA SER A 17 -14.61 17.97 -19.26
C SER A 17 -13.22 17.31 -19.20
N ASN A 18 -12.25 17.86 -18.45
CA ASN A 18 -10.99 17.13 -18.16
C ASN A 18 -11.14 16.00 -17.11
N ALA A 19 -12.38 15.57 -16.81
CA ALA A 19 -12.67 14.50 -15.86
C ALA A 19 -12.81 13.09 -16.51
N ALA A 20 -12.45 12.92 -17.78
CA ALA A 20 -12.64 11.65 -18.50
C ALA A 20 -11.35 10.92 -18.92
N LEU A 21 -10.21 11.21 -18.29
CA LEU A 21 -8.96 10.43 -18.44
C LEU A 21 -8.47 9.81 -17.12
N ALA A 22 -9.39 9.47 -16.21
CA ALA A 22 -9.10 8.41 -15.25
C ALA A 22 -8.98 7.11 -16.04
N GLN A 23 -7.75 6.69 -16.37
CA GLN A 23 -7.45 5.40 -16.99
C GLN A 23 -8.22 4.31 -16.23
N ARG A 24 -9.34 3.84 -16.81
CA ARG A 24 -10.23 2.86 -16.19
C ARG A 24 -9.52 1.51 -16.24
N VAL A 25 -8.75 1.20 -15.19
CA VAL A 25 -8.09 -0.10 -15.04
C VAL A 25 -9.17 -1.18 -15.18
N THR A 26 -8.99 -2.11 -16.11
CA THR A 26 -9.98 -3.16 -16.36
C THR A 26 -9.92 -4.24 -15.28
N ALA A 27 -10.97 -5.06 -15.20
CA ALA A 27 -10.98 -6.23 -14.33
C ALA A 27 -9.79 -7.15 -14.63
N TYR A 28 -9.50 -7.37 -15.92
CA TYR A 28 -8.34 -8.12 -16.37
C TYR A 28 -7.03 -7.53 -15.88
N GLN A 29 -6.78 -6.23 -16.10
CA GLN A 29 -5.54 -5.56 -15.65
C GLN A 29 -5.38 -5.61 -14.12
N SER A 30 -6.49 -5.49 -13.39
CA SER A 30 -6.50 -5.65 -11.93
C SER A 30 -6.13 -7.07 -11.53
N GLY A 31 -6.72 -8.07 -12.20
CA GLY A 31 -6.41 -9.48 -12.00
C GLY A 31 -4.94 -9.81 -12.31
N LEU A 32 -4.39 -9.26 -13.39
CA LEU A 32 -3.01 -9.48 -13.81
C LEU A 32 -2.02 -8.92 -12.77
N ARG A 33 -2.25 -7.69 -12.30
CA ARG A 33 -1.45 -7.08 -11.23
C ARG A 33 -1.49 -7.92 -9.95
N ILE A 34 -2.66 -8.44 -9.59
CA ILE A 34 -2.82 -9.32 -8.42
C ILE A 34 -2.02 -10.61 -8.61
N ALA A 35 -2.12 -11.26 -9.78
CA ALA A 35 -1.43 -12.51 -10.03
C ALA A 35 0.09 -12.36 -10.03
N GLN A 36 0.60 -11.31 -10.67
CA GLN A 36 2.02 -10.97 -10.69
C GLN A 36 2.54 -10.66 -9.28
N GLY A 37 1.82 -9.84 -8.52
CA GLY A 37 2.17 -9.55 -7.13
C GLY A 37 2.14 -10.78 -6.20
N ARG A 38 1.50 -11.87 -6.63
CA ARG A 38 1.47 -13.15 -5.92
C ARG A 38 2.45 -14.19 -6.48
N GLY A 39 3.17 -13.87 -7.55
CA GLY A 39 4.12 -14.80 -8.18
C GLY A 39 3.46 -16.00 -8.85
N TYR A 40 2.20 -15.91 -9.29
CA TYR A 40 1.58 -17.02 -10.01
C TYR A 40 2.21 -17.17 -11.40
N ALA A 41 2.70 -18.38 -11.71
CA ALA A 41 3.29 -18.69 -13.02
C ALA A 41 2.33 -18.45 -14.19
N LYS A 42 1.02 -18.69 -14.00
CA LYS A 42 -0.02 -18.48 -15.02
C LYS A 42 -0.83 -17.21 -14.77
N ALA A 43 -0.14 -16.07 -14.67
CA ALA A 43 -0.74 -14.79 -14.30
C ALA A 43 -1.85 -14.30 -15.26
N GLU A 44 -1.69 -14.53 -16.56
CA GLU A 44 -2.68 -14.17 -17.58
C GLU A 44 -3.94 -15.03 -17.50
N CYS A 45 -3.79 -16.34 -17.33
CA CYS A 45 -4.92 -17.25 -17.09
C CYS A 45 -5.71 -16.83 -15.84
N TYR A 46 -5.00 -16.51 -14.75
CA TYR A 46 -5.63 -15.97 -13.55
C TYR A 46 -6.46 -14.72 -13.85
N ALA A 47 -5.89 -13.78 -14.61
CA ALA A 47 -6.51 -12.50 -14.94
C ALA A 47 -7.78 -12.67 -15.79
N GLN A 48 -7.80 -13.61 -16.74
CA GLN A 48 -8.99 -13.94 -17.54
C GLN A 48 -10.11 -14.54 -16.70
N VAL A 49 -9.78 -15.49 -15.81
CA VAL A 49 -10.77 -16.06 -14.88
C VAL A 49 -11.23 -14.98 -13.88
N PHE A 50 -10.31 -14.16 -13.35
CA PHE A 50 -10.65 -13.05 -12.46
C PHE A 50 -11.63 -12.08 -13.13
N ALA A 51 -11.39 -11.67 -14.38
CA ALA A 51 -12.25 -10.73 -15.08
C ALA A 51 -13.70 -11.22 -15.24
N ARG A 52 -13.92 -12.54 -15.36
CA ARG A 52 -15.26 -13.15 -15.46
C ARG A 52 -16.04 -13.18 -14.15
N HIS A 53 -15.33 -13.22 -13.02
CA HIS A 53 -15.92 -13.28 -11.68
C HIS A 53 -15.83 -11.96 -10.91
N ALA A 54 -15.19 -10.94 -11.49
CA ALA A 54 -14.95 -9.67 -10.84
C ALA A 54 -16.16 -8.75 -10.94
N VAL A 55 -16.51 -8.16 -9.81
CA VAL A 55 -17.48 -7.08 -9.69
C VAL A 55 -16.77 -5.80 -9.28
N VAL A 56 -17.34 -4.64 -9.64
CA VAL A 56 -16.86 -3.36 -9.12
C VAL A 56 -17.39 -3.19 -7.70
N VAL A 57 -16.49 -2.94 -6.75
CA VAL A 57 -16.82 -2.61 -5.37
C VAL A 57 -16.41 -1.18 -5.10
N GLU A 58 -17.35 -0.41 -4.58
CA GLU A 58 -17.11 0.94 -4.08
C GLU A 58 -16.65 0.88 -2.62
N LYS A 59 -15.58 1.62 -2.33
CA LYS A 59 -15.07 1.77 -0.96
C LYS A 59 -15.69 2.98 -0.30
N ALA A 60 -15.63 3.03 1.03
CA ALA A 60 -16.12 4.15 1.83
C ALA A 60 -15.51 5.52 1.49
N ASP A 61 -14.36 5.54 0.81
CA ASP A 61 -13.70 6.75 0.31
C ASP A 61 -14.07 7.12 -1.13
N GLY A 62 -15.13 6.52 -1.68
CA GLY A 62 -15.61 6.73 -3.05
C GLY A 62 -14.76 6.05 -4.13
N ARG A 63 -13.67 5.35 -3.77
CA ARG A 63 -12.82 4.66 -4.76
C ARG A 63 -13.46 3.35 -5.21
N ARG A 64 -13.58 3.18 -6.52
CA ARG A 64 -14.05 1.94 -7.15
C ARG A 64 -12.89 1.02 -7.49
N ASN A 65 -13.00 -0.27 -7.16
CA ASN A 65 -11.99 -1.27 -7.48
C ASN A 65 -12.65 -2.57 -7.93
N TRP A 66 -11.94 -3.35 -8.74
CA TRP A 66 -12.39 -4.70 -9.12
C TRP A 66 -12.11 -5.71 -8.02
N HIS A 67 -13.12 -6.51 -7.70
CA HIS A 67 -13.05 -7.54 -6.67
C HIS A 67 -13.74 -8.83 -7.15
N ALA A 68 -13.06 -9.96 -7.02
CA ALA A 68 -13.66 -11.28 -7.16
C ALA A 68 -13.66 -11.97 -5.80
N ALA A 69 -14.86 -12.23 -5.27
CA ALA A 69 -15.03 -12.97 -4.04
C ALA A 69 -14.54 -14.42 -4.23
N SER A 70 -13.99 -15.04 -3.17
CA SER A 70 -13.54 -16.44 -3.24
C SER A 70 -14.71 -17.42 -3.15
N THR A 71 -15.60 -17.38 -4.13
CA THR A 71 -16.72 -18.32 -4.26
C THR A 71 -16.22 -19.71 -4.71
N PRO A 72 -16.98 -20.79 -4.43
CA PRO A 72 -16.63 -22.13 -4.91
C PRO A 72 -16.43 -22.19 -6.42
N ALA A 73 -17.32 -21.56 -7.20
CA ALA A 73 -17.23 -21.53 -8.66
C ALA A 73 -15.95 -20.85 -9.17
N TYR A 74 -15.62 -19.67 -8.63
CA TYR A 74 -14.39 -18.97 -9.00
C TYR A 74 -13.12 -19.75 -8.62
N ASN A 75 -13.08 -20.33 -7.40
CA ASN A 75 -11.92 -21.10 -6.95
C ASN A 75 -11.75 -22.39 -7.76
N ALA A 76 -12.84 -23.10 -8.06
CA ALA A 76 -12.82 -24.31 -8.87
C ALA A 76 -12.31 -24.01 -10.29
N GLU A 77 -12.76 -22.91 -10.90
CA GLU A 77 -12.32 -22.51 -12.23
C GLU A 77 -10.85 -22.09 -12.29
N GLN A 78 -10.37 -21.37 -11.26
CA GLN A 78 -8.94 -21.05 -11.14
C GLN A 78 -8.08 -22.31 -11.01
N ARG A 79 -8.54 -23.30 -10.24
CA ARG A 79 -7.81 -24.57 -10.09
C ARG A 79 -7.84 -25.38 -11.38
N SER A 80 -9.00 -25.56 -12.01
CA SER A 80 -9.13 -26.41 -13.20
C SER A 80 -8.48 -25.81 -14.44
N ARG A 81 -8.61 -24.50 -14.67
CA ARG A 81 -8.04 -23.85 -15.87
C ARG A 81 -6.60 -23.41 -15.69
N CYS A 82 -6.27 -22.88 -14.52
CA CYS A 82 -4.97 -22.24 -14.29
C CYS A 82 -4.05 -23.04 -13.36
N GLY A 83 -4.52 -24.14 -12.75
CA GLY A 83 -3.74 -24.89 -11.76
C GLY A 83 -3.50 -24.09 -10.48
N ILE A 84 -4.25 -23.01 -10.24
CA ILE A 84 -4.03 -22.10 -9.09
C ILE A 84 -5.00 -22.48 -7.97
N ASP A 85 -4.45 -22.96 -6.86
CA ASP A 85 -5.22 -23.18 -5.64
C ASP A 85 -5.30 -21.90 -4.79
N ARG A 86 -6.34 -21.11 -5.03
CA ARG A 86 -6.58 -19.88 -4.28
C ARG A 86 -6.91 -20.07 -2.79
N LEU A 87 -7.40 -21.25 -2.41
CA LEU A 87 -7.71 -21.54 -1.00
C LEU A 87 -6.43 -21.85 -0.24
N ALA A 88 -5.57 -22.71 -0.80
CA ALA A 88 -4.25 -22.99 -0.25
C ALA A 88 -3.40 -21.73 -0.16
N ASP A 89 -3.36 -20.91 -1.23
CA ASP A 89 -2.63 -19.64 -1.24
C ASP A 89 -3.19 -18.60 -0.25
N ARG A 90 -4.52 -18.58 -0.01
CA ARG A 90 -5.11 -17.75 1.04
C ARG A 90 -4.75 -18.25 2.44
N ALA A 91 -4.78 -19.57 2.66
CA ALA A 91 -4.42 -20.19 3.93
C ALA A 91 -2.94 -19.94 4.27
N ALA A 92 -2.05 -20.19 3.30
CA ALA A 92 -0.62 -19.89 3.43
C ALA A 92 -0.38 -18.41 3.79
N ARG A 93 -1.09 -17.47 3.14
CA ARG A 93 -0.97 -16.05 3.49
C ARG A 93 -1.57 -15.68 4.84
N ARG A 94 -2.63 -16.34 5.29
CA ARG A 94 -3.15 -16.15 6.66
C ARG A 94 -2.12 -16.62 7.67
N GLN A 95 -1.53 -17.79 7.45
CA GLN A 95 -0.43 -18.29 8.29
C GLN A 95 0.78 -17.36 8.25
N THR A 96 1.17 -16.82 7.09
CA THR A 96 2.24 -15.80 7.01
C THR A 96 1.84 -14.48 7.66
N GLN A 97 0.56 -14.10 7.67
CA GLN A 97 0.07 -12.91 8.37
C GLN A 97 -0.04 -13.13 9.87
N GLU A 98 -0.26 -14.35 10.35
CA GLU A 98 -0.32 -14.72 11.76
C GLU A 98 1.10 -14.92 12.32
N ALA A 99 1.97 -15.65 11.61
CA ALA A 99 3.40 -15.71 11.88
C ALA A 99 4.07 -14.34 11.69
N GLY A 100 3.53 -13.53 10.77
CA GLY A 100 3.92 -12.16 10.51
C GLY A 100 3.25 -11.11 11.39
N ALA A 101 2.22 -11.46 12.17
CA ALA A 101 1.77 -10.59 13.25
C ALA A 101 2.86 -10.49 14.32
N TYR A 102 3.73 -11.51 14.37
CA TYR A 102 4.99 -11.46 15.10
C TYR A 102 6.13 -10.76 14.32
N LEU A 103 6.07 -10.55 12.98
CA LEU A 103 7.21 -10.11 12.14
C LEU A 103 6.95 -9.30 10.80
N VAL A 104 5.79 -8.67 10.50
CA VAL A 104 5.44 -8.12 9.14
C VAL A 104 4.89 -6.66 9.19
N PRO A 105 4.95 -5.88 8.09
CA PRO A 105 5.89 -4.81 7.78
C PRO A 105 5.34 -3.41 8.14
N LYS A 106 5.90 -2.79 9.17
CA LYS A 106 5.49 -1.47 9.68
C LYS A 106 5.96 -0.28 8.84
N SER A 107 6.36 -0.45 7.58
CA SER A 107 7.30 0.48 6.94
C SER A 107 6.77 1.90 6.79
N ARG A 108 5.55 2.16 6.29
CA ARG A 108 5.10 3.56 6.07
C ARG A 108 4.95 4.38 7.36
N GLY A 109 4.32 3.79 8.37
CA GLY A 109 4.10 4.50 9.62
C GLY A 109 5.32 4.48 10.55
N ALA A 110 6.12 3.42 10.54
CA ALA A 110 7.35 3.38 11.31
C ALA A 110 8.42 4.27 10.68
N TYR A 111 8.47 4.38 9.36
CA TYR A 111 9.33 5.33 8.69
C TYR A 111 8.96 6.78 9.04
N SER A 112 7.68 7.15 9.00
CA SER A 112 7.27 8.51 9.38
C SER A 112 7.48 8.80 10.88
N ALA A 113 7.30 7.81 11.75
CA ALA A 113 7.67 7.91 13.16
C ALA A 113 9.20 8.05 13.32
N GLY A 114 9.98 7.27 12.57
CA GLY A 114 11.43 7.33 12.54
C GLY A 114 11.95 8.68 12.07
N LEU A 115 11.35 9.29 11.05
CA LEU A 115 11.68 10.66 10.60
C LEU A 115 11.42 11.69 11.70
N ARG A 116 10.31 11.55 12.44
CA ARG A 116 10.01 12.45 13.56
C ARG A 116 11.03 12.32 14.69
N VAL A 117 11.40 11.09 15.04
CA VAL A 117 12.42 10.82 16.07
C VAL A 117 13.80 11.29 15.60
N ALA A 118 14.14 11.10 14.32
CA ALA A 118 15.38 11.60 13.72
C ALA A 118 15.46 13.12 13.83
N ALA A 119 14.38 13.83 13.48
CA ALA A 119 14.29 15.29 13.59
C ALA A 119 14.41 15.77 15.05
N GLN A 120 13.77 15.07 16.00
CA GLN A 120 13.91 15.35 17.45
C GLN A 120 15.35 15.17 17.94
N ARG A 121 16.15 14.32 17.27
CA ARG A 121 17.57 14.07 17.56
C ARG A 121 18.52 14.95 16.73
N GLY A 122 17.99 15.93 15.99
CA GLY A 122 18.80 16.86 15.19
C GLY A 122 19.31 16.29 13.87
N HIS A 123 18.80 15.14 13.42
CA HIS A 123 19.15 14.58 12.11
C HIS A 123 18.18 15.06 11.03
N SER A 124 18.73 15.42 9.87
CA SER A 124 17.98 15.84 8.68
C SER A 124 18.53 15.17 7.41
N GLY A 125 17.86 15.39 6.28
CA GLY A 125 18.30 14.90 4.97
C GLY A 125 18.52 13.38 4.92
N GLU A 126 19.63 12.96 4.31
CA GLU A 126 19.94 11.54 4.11
C GLU A 126 20.15 10.78 5.43
N LYS A 127 20.71 11.44 6.45
CA LYS A 127 20.88 10.84 7.80
C LYS A 127 19.52 10.55 8.44
N ALA A 128 18.55 11.46 8.31
CA ALA A 128 17.19 11.23 8.80
C ALA A 128 16.48 10.10 8.02
N ALA A 129 16.67 10.04 6.70
CA ALA A 129 16.12 8.98 5.87
C ALA A 129 16.73 7.61 6.21
N CYS A 130 18.04 7.55 6.45
CA CYS A 130 18.73 6.35 6.91
C CYS A 130 18.21 5.90 8.28
N PHE A 131 18.19 6.81 9.26
CA PHE A 131 17.62 6.55 10.58
C PHE A 131 16.19 6.00 10.49
N ALA A 132 15.33 6.62 9.67
CA ALA A 132 13.94 6.22 9.53
C ALA A 132 13.76 4.83 8.90
N ARG A 133 14.65 4.44 7.97
CA ARG A 133 14.67 3.07 7.42
C ARG A 133 15.06 2.07 8.49
N THR A 134 16.15 2.32 9.21
CA THR A 134 16.61 1.44 10.30
C THR A 134 15.55 1.34 11.40
N TYR A 135 14.96 2.46 11.82
CA TYR A 135 13.86 2.49 12.78
C TYR A 135 12.65 1.67 12.30
N ALA A 136 12.30 1.75 11.01
CA ALA A 136 11.18 0.99 10.45
C ALA A 136 11.42 -0.53 10.47
N THR A 137 12.68 -0.97 10.39
CA THR A 137 13.09 -2.38 10.49
C THR A 137 12.92 -2.92 11.91
N PHE A 138 13.32 -2.17 12.93
CA PHE A 138 13.36 -2.65 14.31
C PHE A 138 12.14 -2.25 15.17
N ALA A 139 11.32 -1.30 14.73
CA ALA A 139 10.19 -0.83 15.51
C ALA A 139 9.13 -1.91 15.73
N SER A 140 8.62 -1.98 16.95
CA SER A 140 7.45 -2.77 17.34
C SER A 140 6.27 -1.87 17.66
N THR A 141 5.04 -2.36 17.48
CA THR A 141 3.82 -1.65 17.83
C THR A 141 3.54 -1.98 19.28
N ARG A 142 3.49 -0.97 20.13
CA ARG A 142 3.05 -1.10 21.52
C ARG A 142 1.62 -0.56 21.64
N PRO A 143 0.75 -1.25 22.38
CA PRO A 143 -0.47 -0.61 22.85
C PRO A 143 -0.09 0.67 23.61
N SER A 144 -0.72 1.79 23.27
CA SER A 144 -0.63 3.03 24.06
C SER A 144 -1.89 3.15 24.89
N GLU A 145 -1.78 3.66 26.11
CA GLU A 145 -2.92 3.90 27.02
C GLU A 145 -4.03 4.75 26.39
N ASN A 146 -3.68 5.58 25.40
CA ASN A 146 -4.62 6.48 24.71
C ASN A 146 -5.28 5.88 23.46
N GLY A 147 -5.22 4.54 23.27
CA GLY A 147 -5.80 3.86 22.11
C GLY A 147 -5.11 4.15 20.76
N ARG A 148 -4.03 4.96 20.76
CA ARG A 148 -3.19 5.22 19.59
C ARG A 148 -2.09 4.16 19.48
N VAL A 149 -1.77 3.71 18.28
CA VAL A 149 -0.65 2.77 18.10
C VAL A 149 0.68 3.51 18.33
N ALA A 150 1.34 3.26 19.47
CA ALA A 150 2.69 3.75 19.71
C ALA A 150 3.72 2.84 19.04
N ARG A 151 4.79 3.40 18.50
CA ARG A 151 5.91 2.63 17.92
C ARG A 151 7.15 2.85 18.75
N ALA A 152 7.82 1.77 19.12
CA ALA A 152 9.05 1.81 19.88
C ALA A 152 9.93 0.61 19.51
N ILE A 153 11.25 0.80 19.60
CA ILE A 153 12.20 -0.31 19.57
C ILE A 153 12.04 -1.07 20.89
N SER A 154 11.76 -2.37 20.82
CA SER A 154 11.72 -3.19 22.04
C SER A 154 13.15 -3.36 22.59
N GLY A 155 13.34 -3.37 23.92
CA GLY A 155 14.67 -3.52 24.54
C GLY A 155 15.48 -4.72 24.04
N ARG A 156 14.83 -5.82 23.64
CA ARG A 156 15.48 -7.01 23.03
C ARG A 156 16.22 -6.70 21.71
N HIS A 157 15.80 -5.66 20.98
CA HIS A 157 16.35 -5.28 19.69
C HIS A 157 17.20 -4.00 19.76
N GLU A 158 17.44 -3.47 20.95
CA GLU A 158 18.07 -2.17 21.14
C GLU A 158 19.56 -2.17 20.77
N SER A 159 20.29 -3.23 21.13
CA SER A 159 21.71 -3.41 20.77
C SER A 159 21.90 -3.62 19.27
N ALA A 160 21.08 -4.48 18.66
CA ALA A 160 21.08 -4.71 17.21
C ALA A 160 20.71 -3.44 16.43
N TYR A 161 19.71 -2.70 16.90
CA TYR A 161 19.32 -1.42 16.32
C TYR A 161 20.44 -0.37 16.40
N ALA A 162 21.13 -0.27 17.54
CA ALA A 162 22.24 0.66 17.71
C ALA A 162 23.44 0.31 16.83
N ALA A 163 23.78 -0.98 16.72
CA ALA A 163 24.83 -1.47 15.84
C ALA A 163 24.52 -1.14 14.37
N GLU A 164 23.27 -1.33 13.95
CA GLU A 164 22.85 -1.06 12.57
C GLU A 164 22.79 0.43 12.23
N LEU A 165 22.37 1.27 13.18
CA LEU A 165 22.42 2.73 13.04
C LEU A 165 23.85 3.24 12.88
N PHE A 166 24.78 2.67 13.64
CA PHE A 166 26.18 3.05 13.56
C PHE A 166 26.80 2.56 12.25
N SER A 167 26.60 1.30 11.89
CA SER A 167 27.20 0.68 10.69
C SER A 167 26.65 1.25 9.39
N GLN A 168 25.34 1.50 9.30
CA GLN A 168 24.70 1.94 8.05
C GLN A 168 24.54 3.46 7.95
N CYS A 169 24.31 4.13 9.08
CA CYS A 169 23.97 5.55 9.09
C CYS A 169 25.07 6.45 9.71
N GLY A 170 26.10 5.88 10.32
CA GLY A 170 27.12 6.63 11.06
C GLY A 170 26.54 7.40 12.25
N ILE A 171 25.40 6.93 12.79
CA ILE A 171 24.69 7.58 13.91
C ILE A 171 24.98 6.77 15.16
N SER A 172 25.82 7.31 16.03
CA SER A 172 25.92 6.86 17.42
C SER A 172 24.74 7.41 18.22
N ARG A 173 24.34 6.66 19.24
CA ARG A 173 23.18 7.00 20.06
C ARG A 173 23.39 8.21 20.94
#